data_AF-A0A1X7T5B8-F1
#
_entry.id   AF-A0A1X7T5B8-F1
#
_cell.length_a   1.000
_cell.length_b   1.000
_cell.length_c   1.000
_cell.angle_alpha   90.00
_cell.angle_beta   90.00
_cell.angle_gamma   90.00
#
_symmetry.space_group_name_H-M   'P 1'
#
loop_
_entity.id
_entity.type
_entity.pdbx_description
1 polymer ?
#
loop_
_entity_poly.entity_id
_entity_poly.type
_entity_poly.pdbx_seq_one_letter_code
_entity_poly.pdbx_strand_id
1 'polypeptide(L)' 'MATHGKMSAFDGSKESWTSYSERLDFYFKANKITAAESQKAVFITVIGPRTYG' A
#
# COMPACT_ATOMS: atom_id res chain seq x y z
N MET A 1 -13.29 -6.93 -1.62
CA MET A 1 -12.50 -7.66 -0.60
C MET A 1 -11.13 -7.93 -1.21
N ALA A 2 -10.02 -7.74 -0.50
CA ALA A 2 -8.70 -8.06 -1.05
C ALA A 2 -8.63 -9.56 -1.33
N THR A 3 -8.23 -9.92 -2.54
CA THR A 3 -8.06 -11.31 -2.99
C THR A 3 -6.82 -11.94 -2.34
N HIS A 4 -5.81 -11.12 -2.02
CA HIS A 4 -4.55 -11.56 -1.42
C HIS A 4 -4.15 -10.66 -0.25
N GLY A 5 -4.24 -11.20 0.96
CA GLY A 5 -3.60 -10.67 2.18
C GLY A 5 -4.01 -9.26 2.61
N LYS A 6 -3.21 -8.68 3.51
CA LYS A 6 -3.29 -7.29 3.95
C LYS A 6 -1.92 -6.63 3.82
N MET A 7 -1.90 -5.39 3.36
CA MET A 7 -0.70 -4.55 3.33
C MET A 7 -0.46 -3.93 4.71
N SER A 8 0.77 -4.01 5.22
CA SER A 8 1.17 -3.29 6.43
C SER A 8 1.47 -1.82 6.13
N ALA A 9 1.26 -0.95 7.11
CA ALA A 9 1.60 0.47 7.01
C ALA A 9 3.10 0.71 6.85
N PHE A 10 3.45 1.89 6.31
CA PHE A 10 4.84 2.29 6.13
C PHE A 10 5.53 2.47 7.49
N ASP A 11 6.72 1.88 7.64
CA ASP A 11 7.56 2.01 8.83
C ASP A 11 9.00 2.36 8.42
N GLY A 12 9.34 3.65 8.51
CA GLY A 12 10.68 4.15 8.16
C GLY A 12 11.82 3.61 9.04
N SER A 13 11.51 2.92 10.16
CA SER A 13 12.53 2.22 10.95
C SER A 13 12.84 0.80 10.43
N LYS A 14 11.99 0.26 9.54
CA LYS A 14 12.08 -1.12 9.05
C LYS A 14 12.28 -1.21 7.55
N GLU A 15 11.79 -0.23 6.78
CA GLU A 15 11.88 -0.25 5.33
C GLU A 15 12.09 1.14 4.72
N SER A 16 12.70 1.15 3.53
CA SER A 16 12.80 2.37 2.72
C SER A 16 11.49 2.67 2.01
N TRP A 17 11.27 3.93 1.63
CA TRP A 17 10.10 4.32 0.82
C TRP A 17 10.03 3.55 -0.50
N THR A 18 11.18 3.28 -1.13
CA THR A 18 11.26 2.51 -2.37
C THR A 18 10.75 1.09 -2.18
N SER A 19 11.20 0.41 -1.12
CA SER A 19 10.76 -0.95 -0.79
C SER A 19 9.27 -1.03 -0.48
N TYR A 20 8.74 -0.04 0.25
CA TYR A 20 7.31 0.06 0.54
C TYR A 20 6.50 0.28 -0.74
N SER A 21 6.95 1.17 -1.62
CA SER A 21 6.28 1.48 -2.89
C SER A 21 6.25 0.25 -3.81
N GLU A 22 7.34 -0.50 -3.88
CA GLU A 22 7.41 -1.75 -4.64
C GLU A 22 6.42 -2.79 -4.11
N ARG A 23 6.37 -3.01 -2.79
CA ARG A 23 5.39 -3.90 -2.17
C ARG A 23 3.95 -3.49 -2.46
N LEU A 24 3.67 -2.19 -2.43
CA LEU A 24 2.35 -1.65 -2.71
C LEU A 24 1.94 -1.88 -4.17
N ASP A 25 2.86 -1.67 -5.11
CA ASP A 25 2.64 -1.93 -6.53
C ASP A 25 2.33 -3.41 -6.81
N PHE A 26 3.11 -4.33 -6.22
CA PHE A 26 2.83 -5.75 -6.32
C PHE A 26 1.52 -6.15 -5.62
N TYR A 27 1.16 -5.49 -4.52
CA TYR A 27 -0.13 -5.68 -3.87
C TYR A 27 -1.29 -5.27 -4.79
N PHE A 28 -1.19 -4.14 -5.51
CA PHE A 28 -2.18 -3.75 -6.51
C PHE A 28 -2.28 -4.79 -7.63
N LYS A 29 -1.15 -5.24 -8.18
CA LYS A 29 -1.09 -6.25 -9.24
C LYS A 29 -1.73 -7.57 -8.80
N ALA A 30 -1.37 -8.09 -7.63
CA ALA A 30 -1.92 -9.33 -7.09
C ALA A 30 -3.43 -9.24 -6.90
N ASN A 31 -3.93 -8.09 -6.39
CA ASN A 31 -5.34 -7.87 -6.15
C ASN A 31 -6.12 -7.35 -7.38
N LYS A 32 -5.48 -7.25 -8.55
CA LYS A 32 -6.06 -6.73 -9.80
C LYS A 32 -6.65 -5.32 -9.65
N ILE A 33 -6.01 -4.48 -8.84
CA ILE A 33 -6.40 -3.09 -8.62
C ILE A 33 -5.75 -2.23 -9.70
N THR A 34 -6.49 -1.96 -10.77
CA THR A 34 -5.98 -1.26 -11.97
C THR A 34 -6.47 0.18 -12.09
N ALA A 35 -7.61 0.52 -11.47
CA ALA A 35 -8.15 1.88 -11.52
C ALA A 35 -7.35 2.81 -10.59
N ALA A 36 -6.89 3.95 -11.12
CA ALA A 36 -6.09 4.93 -10.38
C ALA A 36 -6.77 5.40 -9.09
N GLU A 37 -8.08 5.68 -9.13
CA GLU A 37 -8.86 6.05 -7.94
C GLU A 37 -8.89 4.94 -6.88
N SER A 38 -8.96 3.67 -7.30
CA SER A 38 -8.91 2.54 -6.37
C SER A 38 -7.52 2.36 -5.77
N GLN A 39 -6.45 2.51 -6.56
CA GLN A 39 -5.07 2.48 -6.06
C GLN A 39 -4.83 3.59 -5.04
N LYS A 40 -5.30 4.81 -5.33
CA LYS A 40 -5.21 5.96 -4.43
C LYS A 40 -6.00 5.75 -3.13
N ALA A 41 -7.23 5.24 -3.22
CA ALA A 41 -8.03 4.93 -2.04
C ALA A 41 -7.33 3.89 -1.16
N VAL A 42 -6.84 2.80 -1.77
CA VAL A 42 -6.10 1.77 -1.02
C VAL A 42 -4.85 2.35 -0.39
N PHE A 43 -4.04 3.11 -1.14
CA PHE A 43 -2.85 3.78 -0.61
C PHE A 43 -3.15 4.62 0.64
N ILE A 44 -4.14 5.50 0.58
CA ILE A 44 -4.56 6.36 1.71
C ILE A 44 -4.97 5.51 2.91
N THR A 45 -5.64 4.38 2.69
CA THR A 45 -6.06 3.50 3.79
C THR A 45 -4.91 2.70 4.42
N VAL A 46 -3.92 2.28 3.61
CA VAL A 46 -2.87 1.36 4.07
C VAL A 46 -1.62 2.06 4.57
N ILE A 47 -1.34 3.29 4.13
CA ILE A 47 -0.12 4.01 4.54
C ILE A 47 -0.08 4.30 6.04
N GLY A 48 -1.25 4.38 6.67
CA GLY A 48 -1.42 4.46 8.12
C GLY A 48 -1.35 5.89 8.67
N PRO A 49 -1.89 6.10 9.90
CA PRO A 49 -2.06 7.44 10.47
C PRO A 49 -0.73 8.14 10.79
N ARG A 50 0.33 7.38 11.11
CA ARG A 50 1.66 7.92 11.44
C ARG A 50 2.29 8.71 10.29
N THR A 51 1.90 8.45 9.05
CA THR A 51 2.37 9.23 7.90
C THR A 51 1.72 10.62 7.83
N TYR A 52 0.61 10.83 8.54
CA TYR A 52 -0.10 12.10 8.61
C TYR A 52 0.24 12.94 9.85
N GLY A 53 1.05 12.42 10.79
CA GLY A 53 1.42 13.08 12.04
C GLY A 53 2.38 12.27 12.90
#